data_AF-A0A7R9PW65-F1
#
_entry.id   AF-A0A7R9PW65-F1
#
_cell.length_a   1.000
_cell.length_b   1.000
_cell.length_c   1.000
_cell.angle_alpha   90.00
_cell.angle_beta   90.00
_cell.angle_gamma   90.00
#
_symmetry.space_group_name_H-M   'P 1'
#
loop_
_entity.id
_entity.type
_entity.pdbx_description
1 polymer ?
#
loop_
_entity_poly.entity_id
_entity_poly.type
_entity_poly.pdbx_seq_one_letter_code
_entity_poly.pdbx_strand_id
1 'polypeptide(L)'
;MNLLQLSLMADEESEPAIHVVAEEQGKAVLPCNVSRPLNDSIDLILWFRGDAETALYSLDARKANGIQRAKHLVSDDLSSRAYIDITGK
;
A
#
# COMPACT_ATOMS: atom_id res chain seq x y z
N MET A 1 19.31 -19.62 24.66
CA MET A 1 18.11 -18.96 24.10
C MET A 1 16.91 -19.88 24.29
N ASN A 2 15.82 -19.36 24.86
CA ASN A 2 14.62 -20.11 25.27
C ASN A 2 13.46 -19.79 24.31
N LEU A 3 12.57 -20.76 24.05
CA LEU A 3 11.33 -20.60 23.29
C LEU A 3 10.48 -19.38 23.74
N LEU A 4 10.49 -19.04 25.03
CA LEU A 4 9.81 -17.86 25.59
C LEU A 4 10.36 -16.52 25.09
N GLN A 5 11.59 -16.51 24.55
CA GLN A 5 12.21 -15.32 23.97
C GLN A 5 11.89 -15.19 22.47
N LEU A 6 11.44 -16.28 21.82
CA LEU A 6 10.90 -16.25 20.45
C LEU A 6 9.48 -15.69 20.44
N SER A 7 8.65 -15.98 21.46
CA SER A 7 7.26 -15.50 21.52
C SER A 7 7.16 -13.99 21.78
N LEU A 8 8.15 -13.36 22.42
CA LEU A 8 8.14 -11.92 22.67
C LEU A 8 8.47 -11.08 21.42
N MET A 9 8.93 -11.72 20.32
CA MET A 9 9.18 -11.08 19.03
C MET A 9 7.97 -11.22 18.07
N ALA A 10 6.87 -11.83 18.51
CA ALA A 10 5.71 -12.16 17.68
C ALA A 10 4.42 -11.47 18.14
N ASP A 11 4.49 -10.52 19.05
CA ASP A 11 3.42 -9.55 19.22
C ASP A 11 3.66 -8.43 18.22
N GLU A 12 3.24 -8.64 16.97
CA GLU A 12 2.93 -7.52 16.09
C GLU A 12 1.91 -6.65 16.82
N GLU A 13 2.33 -5.45 17.20
CA GLU A 13 1.42 -4.40 17.65
C GLU A 13 0.38 -4.24 16.53
N SER A 14 -0.83 -4.75 16.77
CA SER A 14 -1.91 -4.75 15.78
C SER A 14 -2.27 -3.30 15.48
N GLU A 15 -1.61 -2.72 14.49
CA GLU A 15 -2.02 -1.48 13.84
C GLU A 15 -3.53 -1.54 13.58
N PRO A 16 -4.29 -0.46 13.82
CA PRO A 16 -5.74 -0.48 13.65
C PRO A 16 -6.09 -0.80 12.18
N ALA A 17 -6.52 -2.04 11.94
CA ALA A 17 -6.96 -2.47 10.62
C ALA A 17 -8.32 -1.83 10.31
N ILE A 18 -8.41 -1.13 9.17
CA ILE A 18 -9.66 -0.53 8.71
C ILE A 18 -10.39 -1.56 7.83
N HIS A 19 -11.60 -1.93 8.23
CA HIS A 19 -12.45 -2.85 7.47
C HIS A 19 -13.33 -2.08 6.48
N VAL A 20 -13.10 -2.28 5.18
CA VAL A 20 -13.86 -1.63 4.09
C VAL A 20 -14.69 -2.67 3.37
N VAL A 21 -16.00 -2.43 3.23
CA VAL A 21 -16.94 -3.29 2.51
C VAL A 21 -17.55 -2.50 1.36
N ALA A 22 -17.74 -3.17 0.22
CA ALA A 22 -18.48 -2.66 -0.92
C ALA A 22 -19.35 -3.79 -1.50
N GLU A 23 -20.44 -3.41 -2.17
CA GLU A 23 -21.31 -4.34 -2.89
C GLU A 23 -20.64 -4.86 -4.17
N GLU A 24 -21.20 -5.91 -4.78
CA GLU A 24 -20.75 -6.37 -6.09
C GLU A 24 -20.88 -5.24 -7.13
N GLN A 25 -19.82 -5.01 -7.92
CA GLN A 25 -19.68 -3.85 -8.82
C GLN A 25 -19.64 -2.47 -8.14
N GLY A 26 -19.69 -2.42 -6.81
CA GLY A 26 -19.49 -1.20 -6.02
C GLY A 26 -18.03 -0.75 -6.02
N LYS A 27 -17.80 0.44 -5.45
CA LYS A 27 -16.45 1.03 -5.28
C LYS A 27 -16.05 0.99 -3.81
N ALA A 28 -14.94 0.32 -3.51
CA ALA A 28 -14.25 0.44 -2.23
C ALA A 28 -13.13 1.48 -2.34
N VAL A 29 -12.96 2.30 -1.31
CA VAL A 29 -11.83 3.23 -1.18
C VAL A 29 -11.04 2.81 0.04
N LEU A 30 -9.80 2.36 -0.18
CA LEU A 30 -8.89 2.03 0.89
C LEU A 30 -8.22 3.33 1.40
N PRO A 31 -8.27 3.61 2.72
CA PRO A 31 -7.65 4.80 3.28
C PRO A 31 -6.13 4.70 3.19
N CYS A 32 -5.46 5.85 3.00
CA CYS A 32 -4.02 5.99 3.08
C CYS A 32 -3.68 6.74 4.36
N ASN A 33 -3.28 6.03 5.43
CA ASN A 33 -2.93 6.60 6.73
C ASN A 33 -1.48 7.11 6.80
N VAL A 34 -0.82 7.30 5.66
CA VAL A 34 0.58 7.73 5.61
C VAL A 34 0.68 9.24 5.84
N SER A 35 1.23 9.66 6.97
CA SER A 35 1.67 11.04 7.18
C SER A 35 3.09 11.22 6.65
N ARG A 36 3.35 12.29 5.90
CA ARG A 36 4.69 12.63 5.41
C ARG A 36 5.14 14.00 5.92
N PRO A 37 6.42 14.19 6.33
CA PRO A 37 7.00 15.51 6.54
C PRO A 37 6.88 16.42 5.30
N LEU A 38 6.79 17.74 5.52
CA LEU A 38 6.59 18.75 4.47
C LEU A 38 7.70 18.80 3.40
N ASN A 39 8.93 18.37 3.74
CA ASN A 39 10.11 18.42 2.88
C ASN A 39 10.61 17.03 2.45
N ASP A 40 9.71 16.05 2.41
CA ASP A 40 10.05 14.68 2.05
C ASP A 40 9.38 14.26 0.73
N SER A 41 9.94 13.25 0.05
CA SER A 41 9.43 12.71 -1.21
C SER A 41 8.86 11.30 -1.02
N ILE A 42 8.21 10.75 -2.03
CA ILE A 42 7.73 9.36 -2.07
C ILE A 42 8.40 8.84 -3.30
N ASP A 43 9.26 7.87 -3.09
CA ASP A 43 10.07 7.29 -4.15
C ASP A 43 9.44 5.99 -4.66
N LEU A 44 8.75 5.25 -3.79
CA LEU A 44 8.17 3.95 -4.11
C LEU A 44 6.94 3.68 -3.24
N ILE A 45 5.85 3.21 -3.86
CA ILE A 45 4.69 2.62 -3.18
C ILE A 45 4.53 1.20 -3.73
N LEU A 46 4.39 0.23 -2.83
CA LEU A 46 4.10 -1.16 -3.16
C LEU A 46 2.88 -1.60 -2.36
N TRP A 47 1.87 -2.12 -3.04
CA TRP A 47 0.66 -2.66 -2.42
C TRP A 47 0.55 -4.15 -2.70
N PHE A 48 0.34 -4.94 -1.64
CA PHE A 48 0.24 -6.40 -1.69
C PHE A 48 -1.14 -6.85 -1.21
N ARG A 49 -1.57 -8.04 -1.61
CA ARG A 49 -2.76 -8.71 -1.07
C ARG A 49 -2.32 -9.93 -0.28
N GLY A 50 -2.64 -9.93 1.01
CA GLY A 50 -2.36 -11.07 1.89
C GLY A 50 -0.88 -11.44 1.84
N ASP A 51 -0.62 -12.69 1.48
CA ASP A 51 0.68 -13.34 1.38
C ASP A 51 1.32 -13.29 -0.02
N ALA A 52 0.78 -12.47 -0.93
CA ALA A 52 1.33 -12.36 -2.29
C ALA A 52 2.79 -11.88 -2.27
N GLU A 53 3.66 -12.60 -2.99
CA GLU A 53 5.09 -12.24 -3.12
C GLU A 53 5.32 -11.05 -4.06
N THR A 54 4.37 -10.78 -4.96
CA THR A 54 4.44 -9.69 -5.94
C THR A 54 3.43 -8.61 -5.63
N ALA A 55 3.85 -7.35 -5.75
CA ALA A 55 2.94 -6.22 -5.54
C ALA A 55 1.81 -6.24 -6.57
N LEU A 56 0.58 -6.14 -6.08
CA LEU A 56 -0.61 -5.96 -6.89
C LEU A 56 -0.62 -4.61 -7.60
N TYR A 57 -0.06 -3.59 -6.96
CA TYR A 57 0.09 -2.26 -7.52
C TYR A 57 1.44 -1.69 -7.09
N SER A 58 2.10 -1.00 -8.00
CA SER A 58 3.29 -0.23 -7.67
C SER A 58 3.29 1.15 -8.34
N LEU A 59 3.83 2.12 -7.60
CA LEU A 59 4.18 3.45 -8.08
C LEU A 59 5.66 3.64 -7.83
N ASP A 60 6.46 3.87 -8.88
CA ASP A 60 7.89 4.08 -8.80
C ASP A 60 8.27 5.48 -9.31
N ALA A 61 8.66 6.35 -8.37
CA ALA A 61 9.07 7.71 -8.62
C ALA A 61 10.59 7.92 -8.53
N ARG A 62 11.39 6.88 -8.24
CA ARG A 62 12.86 6.99 -8.05
C ARG A 62 13.60 7.61 -9.23
N LYS A 63 13.08 7.41 -10.44
CA LYS A 63 13.63 7.97 -11.69
C LYS A 63 12.76 9.11 -12.25
N ALA A 64 11.72 9.51 -11.52
CA ALA A 64 10.80 10.56 -11.91
C ALA A 64 11.08 11.83 -11.11
N ASN A 65 10.80 12.98 -11.70
CA ASN A 65 10.91 14.27 -11.00
C ASN A 65 9.62 14.51 -10.18
N GLY A 66 9.42 13.68 -9.16
CA GLY A 66 8.27 13.71 -8.25
C GLY A 66 7.18 12.68 -8.57
N ILE A 67 6.32 12.44 -7.57
CA ILE A 67 5.27 11.41 -7.59
C ILE A 67 4.27 11.57 -8.75
N GLN A 68 4.05 12.81 -9.21
CA GLN A 68 3.12 13.13 -10.31
C GLN A 68 3.56 12.58 -11.67
N ARG A 69 4.83 12.18 -11.81
CA ARG A 69 5.39 11.58 -13.03
C ARG A 69 5.88 10.16 -12.80
N ALA A 70 5.47 9.54 -11.70
CA ALA A 70 5.89 8.19 -11.36
C ALA A 70 5.40 7.18 -12.39
N LYS A 71 6.13 6.07 -12.51
CA LYS A 71 5.68 4.93 -13.30
C LYS A 71 4.70 4.11 -12.46
N HIS A 72 3.54 3.80 -13.03
CA HIS A 72 2.54 2.94 -12.41
C HIS A 72 2.55 1.57 -13.06
N LEU A 73 2.53 0.50 -12.26
CA LEU A 73 2.30 -0.86 -12.73
C LEU A 73 1.17 -1.48 -11.91
N VAL A 74 0.20 -2.04 -12.62
CA VAL A 74 -0.92 -2.77 -12.03
C VAL A 74 -0.79 -4.22 -12.46
N SER A 75 -0.95 -5.13 -11.51
CA SER A 75 -1.06 -6.57 -11.77
C SER A 75 -2.24 -6.88 -12.69
N ASP A 76 -2.09 -7.92 -13.51
CA ASP A 76 -3.10 -8.32 -14.49
C ASP A 76 -4.43 -8.73 -13.84
N ASP A 77 -4.39 -9.23 -12.59
CA ASP A 77 -5.60 -9.63 -11.86
C ASP A 77 -6.43 -8.43 -11.36
N LEU A 78 -5.82 -7.26 -11.21
CA LEU A 78 -6.52 -6.00 -10.93
C LEU A 78 -6.82 -5.19 -12.18
N SER A 79 -5.97 -5.24 -13.21
CA SER A 79 -6.20 -4.59 -14.50
C SER A 79 -6.77 -3.16 -14.34
N SER A 80 -7.90 -2.85 -14.96
CA SER A 80 -8.58 -1.54 -14.90
C SER A 80 -9.42 -1.31 -13.62
N ARG A 81 -9.47 -2.26 -12.70
CA ARG A 81 -10.37 -2.21 -11.52
C ARG A 81 -9.76 -1.48 -10.32
N ALA A 82 -8.47 -1.17 -10.36
CA ALA A 82 -7.82 -0.40 -9.30
C ALA A 82 -6.89 0.68 -9.85
N TYR A 83 -6.87 1.80 -9.14
CA TYR A 83 -5.99 2.92 -9.40
C TYR A 83 -5.66 3.59 -8.07
N ILE A 84 -4.51 4.26 -8.00
CA ILE A 84 -4.18 5.16 -6.90
C ILE A 84 -4.46 6.59 -7.35
N ASP A 85 -5.21 7.31 -6.52
CA ASP A 85 -5.42 8.75 -6.69
C ASP A 85 -4.31 9.51 -5.94
N ILE A 86 -3.39 10.10 -6.70
CA ILE A 86 -2.28 10.91 -6.18
C ILE A 86 -2.60 12.42 -6.18
N THR A 87 -3.83 12.79 -6.53
CA THR A 87 -4.23 14.20 -6.60
C THR A 87 -4.58 14.77 -5.24
N GLY A 88 -4.88 13.91 -4.25
CA GLY A 88 -5.08 14.27 -2.83
C GLY A 88 -5.96 15.50 -2.66
N LYS A 89 -7.29 15.33 -2.63
CA LYS A 89 -8.17 16.38 -2.10
C LYS A 89 -8.08 16.45 -0.59
#